data_AF-A0AAV3ZWP9-F1
#
_entry.id   AF-A0AAV3ZWP9-F1
#
_cell.length_a   1.000
_cell.length_b   1.000
_cell.length_c   1.000
_cell.angle_alpha   90.00
_cell.angle_beta   90.00
_cell.angle_gamma   90.00
#
_symmetry.space_group_name_H-M   'P 1'
#
loop_
_entity.id
_entity.type
_entity.pdbx_description
1 polymer ?
#
loop_
_entity_poly.entity_id
_entity_poly.type
_entity_poly.pdbx_seq_one_letter_code
_entity_poly.pdbx_strand_id
1 'polypeptide(L)'
;LKCVIFVPEASMAQCGYLTSIRIDSNGLLLVLDAYRGLFRVNPTTGATELLWQASTPVNGRVSKYLNGMAIAPDGNIYLSDSSDNFDVVNDIYIIMEGRPSGRYTRN
;
A
#
# COMPACT_ATOMS: atom_id res chain seq x y z
N LEU A 1 8.35 9.85 -3.65
CA LEU A 1 8.45 9.73 -2.18
C LEU A 1 8.93 11.01 -1.46
N LYS A 2 9.03 12.18 -2.14
CA LYS A 2 9.32 13.46 -1.46
C LYS A 2 8.00 14.16 -1.13
N CYS A 3 7.47 13.93 0.07
CA CYS A 3 6.38 14.74 0.61
C CYS A 3 6.62 14.94 2.10
N VAL A 4 6.58 16.19 2.54
CA VAL A 4 6.80 16.56 3.94
C VAL A 4 5.42 16.94 4.50
N ILE A 5 4.94 16.19 5.50
CA ILE A 5 3.61 16.34 6.09
C ILE A 5 3.45 17.68 6.86
N PHE A 6 4.54 18.46 7.01
CA PHE A 6 4.49 19.82 7.57
C PHE A 6 3.93 20.89 6.62
N VAL A 7 3.52 20.52 5.40
CA VAL A 7 2.77 21.44 4.53
C VAL A 7 1.30 21.45 4.99
N PRO A 8 0.75 22.60 5.43
CA PRO A 8 -0.58 22.67 6.06
C PRO A 8 -1.75 22.24 5.16
N GLU A 9 -1.52 22.04 3.86
CA GLU A 9 -2.52 21.56 2.89
C GLU A 9 -2.29 20.10 2.44
N ALA A 10 -1.22 19.44 2.88
CA ALA A 10 -0.88 18.11 2.39
C ALA A 10 -1.55 17.00 3.20
N SER A 11 -2.48 16.28 2.57
CA SER A 11 -3.12 15.10 3.16
C SER A 11 -2.28 13.83 3.01
N MET A 12 -2.53 12.81 3.84
CA MET A 12 -1.87 11.51 3.74
C MET A 12 -2.13 10.85 2.37
N ALA A 13 -3.32 11.03 1.80
CA ALA A 13 -3.63 10.59 0.44
C ALA A 13 -2.74 11.27 -0.61
N GLN A 14 -2.42 12.55 -0.41
CA GLN A 14 -1.62 13.34 -1.33
C GLN A 14 -0.12 13.12 -1.16
N CYS A 15 0.35 12.88 0.07
CA CYS A 15 1.75 12.59 0.36
C CYS A 15 2.14 11.12 0.21
N GLY A 16 1.17 10.22 0.38
CA GLY A 16 1.40 8.79 0.56
C GLY A 16 1.49 8.42 2.04
N TYR A 17 1.23 7.14 2.33
CA TYR A 17 1.37 6.57 3.66
C TYR A 17 2.01 5.18 3.55
N LEU A 18 3.25 5.07 4.04
CA LEU A 18 4.00 3.81 4.04
C LEU A 18 3.37 2.84 5.03
N THR A 19 2.94 1.68 4.54
CA THR A 19 2.37 0.62 5.39
C THR A 19 3.27 -0.61 5.49
N SER A 20 4.04 -0.93 4.45
CA SER A 20 4.96 -2.05 4.48
C SER A 20 6.20 -1.81 3.63
N ILE A 21 7.33 -2.38 4.05
CA ILE A 21 8.59 -2.39 3.31
C ILE A 21 9.25 -3.77 3.39
N ARG A 22 9.76 -4.29 2.27
CA ARG A 22 10.51 -5.55 2.17
C ARG A 22 11.68 -5.39 1.21
N ILE A 23 12.66 -6.29 1.30
CA ILE A 23 13.76 -6.39 0.33
C ILE A 23 13.44 -7.54 -0.62
N ASP A 24 13.55 -7.30 -1.93
CA ASP A 24 13.42 -8.36 -2.94
C ASP A 24 14.73 -9.14 -3.13
N SER A 25 14.69 -10.21 -3.93
CA SER A 25 15.86 -11.05 -4.17
C SER A 25 17.02 -10.33 -4.87
N ASN A 26 16.77 -9.17 -5.48
CA ASN A 26 17.79 -8.35 -6.15
C ASN A 26 18.35 -7.26 -5.23
N GLY A 27 17.93 -7.23 -3.95
CA GLY A 27 18.36 -6.21 -2.99
C GLY A 27 17.65 -4.85 -3.15
N LEU A 28 16.58 -4.79 -3.95
CA LEU A 28 15.76 -3.59 -4.10
C LEU A 28 14.66 -3.58 -3.05
N LEU A 29 14.14 -2.39 -2.72
CA LEU A 29 13.07 -2.22 -1.74
C LEU A 29 11.71 -2.35 -2.42
N LEU A 30 10.87 -3.24 -1.93
CA LEU A 30 9.44 -3.25 -2.22
C LEU A 30 8.73 -2.42 -1.15
N VAL A 31 8.04 -1.37 -1.58
CA VAL A 31 7.45 -0.34 -0.73
C VAL A 31 5.96 -0.27 -1.01
N LEU A 32 5.14 -0.58 0.00
CA LEU A 32 3.69 -0.49 -0.08
C LEU A 32 3.21 0.83 0.52
N ASP A 33 2.51 1.59 -0.30
CA ASP A 33 1.82 2.81 0.07
C ASP A 33 0.30 2.58 0.09
N ALA A 34 -0.36 2.93 1.19
CA ALA A 34 -1.80 2.72 1.37
C ALA A 34 -2.67 3.29 0.26
N TYR A 35 -2.26 4.42 -0.33
CA TYR A 35 -3.04 5.20 -1.28
C TYR A 35 -2.54 5.08 -2.71
N ARG A 36 -1.26 4.76 -2.89
CA ARG A 36 -0.61 4.77 -4.21
C ARG A 36 -0.28 3.38 -4.73
N GLY A 37 -0.16 2.39 -3.86
CA GLY A 37 0.08 1.00 -4.24
C GLY A 37 1.52 0.55 -3.99
N LEU A 38 1.98 -0.42 -4.79
CA LEU A 38 3.26 -1.10 -4.60
C LEU A 38 4.33 -0.51 -5.52
N PHE A 39 5.45 -0.12 -4.93
CA PHE A 39 6.62 0.39 -5.63
C PHE A 39 7.82 -0.54 -5.43
N ARG A 40 8.71 -0.54 -6.41
CA ARG A 40 10.09 -1.00 -6.28
C ARG A 40 11.00 0.22 -6.24
N VAL A 41 11.92 0.26 -5.28
CA VAL A 41 12.80 1.40 -5.03
C VAL A 41 14.23 0.91 -4.93
N ASN A 42 15.12 1.52 -5.70
CA ASN A 42 16.55 1.31 -5.56
C ASN A 42 17.08 2.11 -4.36
N PRO A 43 17.60 1.47 -3.30
CA PRO A 43 18.03 2.18 -2.10
C PRO A 43 19.28 3.05 -2.32
N THR A 44 20.09 2.74 -3.34
CA THR A 44 21.33 3.46 -3.66
C THR A 44 21.07 4.69 -4.52
N THR A 45 20.24 4.55 -5.56
CA THR A 45 19.99 5.64 -6.51
C THR A 45 18.73 6.44 -6.21
N GLY A 46 17.82 5.90 -5.39
CA GLY A 46 16.50 6.45 -5.16
C GLY A 46 15.54 6.29 -6.35
N ALA A 47 15.92 5.55 -7.40
CA ALA A 47 15.05 5.28 -8.53
C ALA A 47 13.82 4.49 -8.08
N THR A 48 12.63 4.92 -8.50
CA THR A 48 11.35 4.32 -8.10
C THR A 48 10.56 3.85 -9.31
N GLU A 49 10.07 2.63 -9.27
CA GLU A 49 9.21 1.99 -10.25
C GLU A 49 7.87 1.64 -9.58
N LEU A 50 6.75 1.91 -10.24
CA LEU A 50 5.42 1.52 -9.76
C LEU A 50 5.07 0.14 -10.31
N LEU A 51 4.92 -0.86 -9.44
CA LEU A 51 4.61 -2.24 -9.82
C LEU A 51 3.10 -2.51 -9.85
N TRP A 52 2.35 -1.86 -8.96
CA TRP A 52 0.90 -2.05 -8.86
C TRP A 52 0.22 -0.81 -8.28
N GLN A 53 -0.90 -0.38 -8.87
CA GLN A 53 -1.62 0.83 -8.46
C GLN A 53 -2.73 0.49 -7.47
N ALA A 54 -2.84 1.25 -6.37
CA ALA A 54 -3.94 1.08 -5.40
C ALA A 54 -5.33 1.32 -6.02
N SER A 55 -5.42 2.10 -7.09
CA SER A 55 -6.65 2.36 -7.84
C SER A 55 -7.09 1.17 -8.70
N THR A 56 -6.26 0.14 -8.88
CA THR A 56 -6.60 -1.06 -9.64
C THR A 56 -7.70 -1.84 -8.90
N PRO A 57 -8.90 -2.03 -9.51
CA PRO A 57 -9.97 -2.74 -8.84
C PRO A 57 -9.65 -4.23 -8.67
N VAL A 58 -9.91 -4.78 -7.48
CA VAL A 58 -9.85 -6.22 -7.20
C VAL A 58 -11.25 -6.69 -6.82
N ASN A 59 -11.77 -7.68 -7.56
CA ASN A 59 -13.16 -8.13 -7.46
C ASN A 59 -14.17 -6.98 -7.58
N GLY A 60 -13.90 -6.03 -8.51
CA GLY A 60 -14.77 -4.89 -8.81
C GLY A 60 -14.71 -3.75 -7.80
N ARG A 61 -13.77 -3.75 -6.85
CA ARG A 61 -13.67 -2.70 -5.83
C ARG A 61 -12.25 -2.15 -5.70
N VAL A 62 -12.17 -0.84 -5.44
CA VAL A 62 -10.90 -0.13 -5.28
C VAL A 62 -10.54 -0.05 -3.80
N SER A 63 -9.32 -0.43 -3.46
CA SER A 63 -8.82 -0.35 -2.09
C SER A 63 -8.72 1.11 -1.62
N LYS A 64 -9.13 1.37 -0.38
CA LYS A 64 -8.90 2.63 0.34
C LYS A 64 -7.79 2.52 1.39
N TYR A 65 -7.44 1.31 1.80
CA TYR A 65 -6.37 1.09 2.77
C TYR A 65 -5.62 -0.23 2.57
N LEU A 66 -4.53 -0.18 1.80
CA LEU A 66 -3.57 -1.29 1.72
C LEU A 66 -2.69 -1.29 2.96
N ASN A 67 -2.78 -2.34 3.76
CA ASN A 67 -2.22 -2.38 5.10
C ASN A 67 -0.89 -3.13 5.20
N GLY A 68 -0.70 -4.17 4.37
CA GLY A 68 0.40 -5.11 4.58
C GLY A 68 0.80 -5.83 3.32
N MET A 69 2.01 -6.38 3.35
CA MET A 69 2.60 -7.14 2.25
C MET A 69 3.44 -8.30 2.76
N ALA A 70 3.35 -9.44 2.06
CA ALA A 70 4.22 -10.60 2.20
C ALA A 70 4.72 -11.07 0.84
N ILE A 71 5.94 -11.63 0.82
CA ILE A 71 6.55 -12.23 -0.37
C ILE A 71 6.58 -13.74 -0.12
N ALA A 72 5.95 -14.51 -1.01
CA ALA A 72 5.98 -15.96 -0.93
C ALA A 72 7.31 -16.53 -1.49
N PRO A 73 7.67 -17.78 -1.14
CA PRO A 73 8.90 -18.40 -1.62
C PRO A 73 9.00 -18.53 -3.15
N ASP A 74 7.88 -18.54 -3.86
CA ASP A 74 7.80 -18.57 -5.32
C ASP A 74 7.94 -17.18 -5.98
N GLY A 75 8.12 -16.13 -5.17
CA GLY A 75 8.25 -14.74 -5.62
C GLY A 75 6.93 -13.99 -5.75
N ASN A 76 5.77 -14.63 -5.52
CA ASN A 76 4.49 -13.94 -5.55
C ASN A 76 4.37 -12.95 -4.39
N ILE A 77 3.77 -11.79 -4.67
CA ILE A 77 3.53 -10.73 -3.67
C ILE A 77 2.06 -10.74 -3.29
N TYR A 78 1.81 -10.86 -1.98
CA TYR A 78 0.47 -10.82 -1.39
C TYR A 78 0.30 -9.52 -0.64
N LEU A 79 -0.77 -8.79 -0.96
CA LEU A 79 -1.14 -7.57 -0.27
C LEU A 79 -2.40 -7.81 0.57
N SER A 80 -2.46 -7.23 1.77
CA SER A 80 -3.67 -7.18 2.57
C SER A 80 -4.37 -5.84 2.39
N ASP A 81 -5.64 -5.90 1.99
CA ASP A 81 -6.53 -4.75 1.85
C ASP A 81 -7.52 -4.74 3.03
N SER A 82 -7.41 -3.71 3.86
CA SER A 82 -8.20 -3.56 5.09
C SER A 82 -9.57 -2.94 4.85
N SER A 83 -9.74 -2.08 3.84
CA SER A 83 -11.03 -1.45 3.56
C SER A 83 -11.08 -0.84 2.17
N ASP A 84 -12.26 -0.94 1.56
CA ASP A 84 -12.66 -0.24 0.33
C ASP A 84 -13.54 1.00 0.61
N ASN A 85 -13.84 1.27 1.87
CA ASN A 85 -14.76 2.31 2.32
C ASN A 85 -14.05 3.42 3.11
N PHE A 86 -13.11 3.05 3.97
CA PHE A 86 -12.44 3.97 4.89
C PHE A 86 -10.92 3.90 4.70
N ASP A 87 -10.24 5.02 4.92
CA ASP A 87 -8.79 5.12 4.86
C ASP A 87 -8.17 5.13 6.27
N VAL A 88 -6.84 5.26 6.35
CA VAL A 88 -6.11 5.21 7.62
C VAL A 88 -6.51 6.32 8.60
N VAL A 89 -6.98 7.48 8.11
CA VAL A 89 -7.45 8.58 8.98
C VAL A 89 -8.74 8.18 9.71
N ASN A 90 -9.51 7.27 9.12
CA ASN A 90 -10.80 6.79 9.61
C ASN A 90 -10.70 5.35 10.16
N ASP A 91 -9.52 4.94 10.65
CA ASP A 91 -9.21 3.56 11.06
C ASP A 91 -10.16 3.00 12.14
N ILE A 92 -10.67 3.85 13.04
CA ILE A 92 -11.68 3.43 14.04
C ILE A 92 -12.93 2.85 13.38
N TYR A 93 -13.34 3.38 12.23
CA TYR A 93 -14.48 2.88 11.47
C TYR A 93 -14.17 1.55 10.79
N ILE A 94 -12.91 1.26 10.47
CA ILE A 94 -12.49 -0.03 9.91
C ILE A 94 -12.66 -1.14 10.94
N ILE A 95 -12.28 -0.88 12.20
CA ILE A 95 -12.46 -1.82 13.31
C ILE A 95 -13.96 -2.03 13.59
N MET A 96 -14.75 -0.96 13.58
CA MET A 96 -16.19 -1.01 13.82
C MET A 96 -17.01 -1.56 12.64
N GLU A 97 -16.47 -1.54 11.42
CA GLU A 97 -17.12 -2.10 10.23
C GLU A 97 -17.40 -3.61 10.41
N GLY A 98 -16.63 -4.29 11.28
CA GLY A 98 -16.91 -5.66 11.71
C GLY A 98 -16.94 -6.68 10.56
N ARG A 99 -16.34 -6.33 9.40
CA ARG A 99 -16.37 -7.17 8.20
C ARG A 99 -15.39 -8.33 8.35
N PRO A 100 -15.82 -9.59 8.14
CA PRO A 100 -14.92 -10.74 8.09
C PRO A 100 -14.18 -10.87 6.75
N SER A 101 -14.32 -9.91 5.82
CA SER A 101 -13.94 -10.05 4.41
C SER A 101 -12.57 -9.46 4.06
N GLY A 102 -11.57 -9.54 4.96
CA GLY A 102 -10.21 -9.10 4.64
C GLY A 102 -9.77 -9.70 3.30
N ARG A 103 -9.29 -8.86 2.37
CA ARG A 103 -8.97 -9.30 1.01
C ARG A 103 -7.48 -9.44 0.83
N TYR A 104 -7.10 -10.58 0.26
CA TYR A 104 -5.76 -10.82 -0.24
C TYR A 104 -5.75 -10.58 -1.74
N THR A 105 -4.90 -9.68 -2.20
CA THR A 105 -4.72 -9.42 -3.63
C THR A 105 -3.42 -10.07 -4.10
N ARG A 106 -3.44 -10.62 -5.32
CA ARG A 106 -2.31 -11.28 -5.98
C ARG A 106 -1.98 -10.49 -7.24
N ASN A 107 -0.70 -10.15 -7.42
CA ASN A 107 -0.15 -9.62 -8.66
C ASN A 107 0.85 -10.64 -9.23
#